data_AF-J1EN55-F1
#
_entry.id   AF-J1EN55-F1
#
_cell.length_a   1.000
_cell.length_b   1.000
_cell.length_c   1.000
_cell.angle_alpha   90.00
_cell.angle_beta   90.00
_cell.angle_gamma   90.00
#
_symmetry.space_group_name_H-M   'P 1'
#
loop_
_entity.id
_entity.type
_entity.pdbx_description
1 polymer ?
#
loop_
_entity_poly.entity_id
_entity_poly.type
_entity_poly.pdbx_seq_one_letter_code
_entity_poly.pdbx_strand_id
1 'polypeptide(L)'
;DGQDLVDLAFGIAQLERSASAPSGLERPNGRAPSAPYLPIQMSRGAGDDNAGAAPKKGPLGTKDNPRPIPFKEEDLKVRMSKDNPYADDIALLVGEEYVGFANIEDDEKNGPSLNISKTAKIESSGEFVKIDAHGVTEAMLRKLISYYLETKGHLPVGLPGKLANSNLRNFQKEFDKHRKNNQNGTKDDWAQAAIRDISFGKARHRLGYGIFEITPKDPIDVDELKEVPSKLNIIAKQK
;
A
#
# COMPACT_ATOMS: atom_id res chain seq x y z
N ASP A 1 -4.01 43.41 10.57
CA ASP A 1 -4.99 42.31 10.61
C ASP A 1 -4.41 41.14 9.78
N GLY A 2 -3.55 40.25 10.26
CA GLY A 2 -3.19 39.88 11.62
C GLY A 2 -3.99 38.65 12.07
N GLN A 3 -3.42 37.45 11.84
CA GLN A 3 -3.78 36.14 12.40
C GLN A 3 -4.96 35.38 11.74
N ASP A 4 -4.62 34.41 10.90
CA ASP A 4 -5.24 33.07 10.91
C ASP A 4 -4.36 32.10 10.11
N LEU A 5 -3.21 31.79 10.71
CA LEU A 5 -2.44 30.57 10.50
C LEU A 5 -2.08 30.11 11.90
N VAL A 6 -2.44 28.87 12.24
CA VAL A 6 -2.00 28.01 13.37
C VAL A 6 -3.24 27.35 13.97
N ASP A 7 -3.52 26.12 13.53
CA ASP A 7 -3.92 24.97 14.38
C ASP A 7 -4.46 23.83 13.51
N LEU A 8 -3.53 23.09 12.89
CA LEU A 8 -3.82 21.73 12.43
C LEU A 8 -2.64 20.82 12.79
N ALA A 9 -2.40 20.68 14.08
CA ALA A 9 -1.49 19.69 14.62
C ALA A 9 -2.08 19.10 15.92
N PHE A 10 -1.93 17.78 16.04
CA PHE A 10 -2.16 16.92 17.21
C PHE A 10 -3.57 16.38 17.46
N GLY A 11 -3.73 15.07 17.20
CA GLY A 11 -4.88 14.28 17.63
C GLY A 11 -4.81 12.79 17.27
N ILE A 12 -3.63 12.14 17.36
CA ILE A 12 -3.52 10.67 17.42
C ILE A 12 -3.17 10.30 18.86
N ALA A 13 -4.13 9.70 19.58
CA ALA A 13 -4.07 8.98 20.87
C ALA A 13 -5.47 9.19 21.51
N GLN A 14 -6.29 8.21 21.90
CA GLN A 14 -6.06 6.95 22.58
C GLN A 14 -7.15 5.95 22.21
N LEU A 15 -6.73 4.76 21.80
CA LEU A 15 -7.46 3.52 22.01
C LEU A 15 -7.09 3.08 23.44
N GLU A 16 -8.05 2.98 24.36
CA GLU A 16 -8.18 1.87 25.32
C GLU A 16 -9.20 2.16 26.44
N ARG A 17 -10.06 1.15 26.66
CA ARG A 17 -10.76 0.78 27.90
C ARG A 17 -11.88 1.70 28.40
N SER A 18 -13.11 1.23 28.24
CA SER A 18 -14.05 0.99 29.35
C SER A 18 -15.28 0.23 28.83
N ALA A 19 -15.16 -1.09 28.72
CA ALA A 19 -16.33 -1.97 28.70
C ALA A 19 -16.77 -2.18 30.15
N SER A 20 -17.73 -1.38 30.59
CA SER A 20 -18.47 -1.57 31.83
C SER A 20 -19.51 -2.66 31.63
N ALA A 21 -19.29 -3.83 32.25
CA ALA A 21 -20.33 -4.82 32.51
C ALA A 21 -20.62 -4.86 34.02
N PRO A 22 -21.88 -5.06 34.43
CA PRO A 22 -22.33 -4.80 35.78
C PRO A 22 -21.95 -5.92 36.76
N SER A 23 -21.66 -5.48 37.98
CA SER A 23 -21.57 -6.23 39.22
C SER A 23 -22.81 -7.08 39.53
N GLY A 24 -22.60 -8.31 39.98
CA GLY A 24 -23.57 -9.02 40.81
C GLY A 24 -23.78 -10.46 40.41
N LEU A 25 -23.08 -11.37 41.08
CA LEU A 25 -23.64 -12.66 41.50
C LEU A 25 -22.68 -13.30 42.51
N GLU A 26 -23.21 -13.42 43.73
CA GLU A 26 -22.59 -14.02 44.91
C GLU A 26 -22.18 -15.47 44.64
N ARG A 27 -21.00 -15.86 45.15
CA ARG A 27 -20.58 -17.27 45.26
C ARG A 27 -20.75 -17.75 46.70
N PRO A 28 -21.50 -18.83 46.97
CA PRO A 28 -21.44 -19.50 48.26
C PRO A 28 -20.20 -20.40 48.34
N ASN A 29 -19.65 -20.47 49.55
CA ASN A 29 -18.49 -21.24 49.97
C ASN A 29 -18.51 -22.71 49.50
N GLY A 30 -17.44 -23.12 48.81
CA GLY A 30 -17.14 -24.53 48.53
C GLY A 30 -15.64 -24.73 48.39
N ARG A 31 -15.01 -25.40 49.37
CA ARG A 31 -13.60 -25.81 49.34
C ARG A 31 -13.38 -26.78 48.18
N ALA A 32 -12.49 -26.44 47.25
CA ALA A 32 -12.00 -27.37 46.23
C ALA A 32 -10.76 -28.14 46.75
N PRO A 33 -10.66 -29.45 46.52
CA PRO A 33 -9.48 -30.23 46.89
C PRO A 33 -8.29 -29.91 45.98
N SER A 34 -7.11 -29.75 46.58
CA SER A 34 -5.84 -29.55 45.89
C SER A 34 -5.42 -30.80 45.11
N ALA A 35 -5.48 -30.74 43.78
CA ALA A 35 -4.88 -31.75 42.92
C ALA A 35 -3.36 -31.53 42.81
N PRO A 36 -2.53 -32.59 42.78
CA PRO A 36 -1.08 -32.47 42.68
C PRO A 36 -0.65 -31.98 41.30
N TYR A 37 0.22 -30.97 41.29
CA TYR A 37 0.92 -30.49 40.10
C TYR A 37 1.91 -31.56 39.63
N LEU A 38 1.59 -32.26 38.53
CA LEU A 38 2.59 -32.99 37.76
C LEU A 38 2.99 -32.10 36.57
N PRO A 39 4.28 -31.75 36.40
CA PRO A 39 4.71 -31.00 35.23
C PRO A 39 4.53 -31.88 33.99
N ILE A 40 3.68 -31.43 33.08
CA ILE A 40 3.59 -32.00 31.73
C ILE A 40 4.91 -31.66 31.03
N GLN A 41 5.85 -32.60 31.01
CA GLN A 41 6.99 -32.54 30.10
C GLN A 41 6.45 -32.74 28.68
N MET A 42 6.26 -31.65 27.95
CA MET A 42 6.09 -31.71 26.50
C MET A 42 7.44 -32.02 25.88
N SER A 43 7.71 -33.30 25.66
CA SER A 43 8.75 -33.76 24.74
C SER A 43 8.42 -33.20 23.36
N ARG A 44 9.15 -32.15 22.94
CA ARG A 44 9.20 -31.76 21.54
C ARG A 44 9.93 -32.87 20.78
N GLY A 45 9.17 -33.87 20.33
CA GLY A 45 9.61 -34.71 19.23
C GLY A 45 9.85 -33.81 18.04
N ALA A 46 11.10 -33.75 17.57
CA ALA A 46 11.42 -33.17 16.28
C ALA A 46 10.72 -34.04 15.22
N GLY A 47 9.53 -33.61 14.80
CA GLY A 47 8.82 -34.25 13.70
C GLY A 47 9.54 -33.94 12.40
N ASP A 48 9.78 -34.97 11.61
CA ASP A 48 9.97 -34.91 10.15
C ASP A 48 8.64 -34.46 9.48
N ASP A 49 8.06 -33.34 9.92
CA ASP A 49 7.06 -32.68 9.11
C ASP A 49 7.81 -31.93 8.02
N ASN A 50 7.50 -32.23 6.77
CA ASN A 50 7.91 -31.44 5.61
C ASN A 50 7.26 -30.03 5.64
N ALA A 51 7.23 -29.37 6.81
CA ALA A 51 7.09 -27.94 6.97
C ALA A 51 8.34 -27.32 6.34
N GLY A 52 8.34 -27.28 5.01
CA GLY A 52 9.47 -26.89 4.19
C GLY A 52 10.17 -25.68 4.80
N ALA A 53 11.41 -25.90 5.24
CA ALA A 53 12.23 -24.85 5.82
C ALA A 53 12.11 -23.62 4.92
N ALA A 54 11.73 -22.48 5.49
CA ALA A 54 11.63 -21.24 4.74
C ALA A 54 12.91 -21.09 3.89
N PRO A 55 12.80 -20.81 2.58
CA PRO A 55 13.94 -20.81 1.69
C PRO A 55 15.05 -19.97 2.33
N LYS A 56 16.26 -20.54 2.43
CA LYS A 56 17.41 -19.88 3.06
C LYS A 56 17.60 -18.54 2.36
N LYS A 57 17.20 -17.46 3.05
CA LYS A 57 17.43 -16.11 2.58
C LYS A 57 18.93 -15.88 2.58
N GLY A 58 19.48 -15.34 1.49
CA GLY A 58 20.90 -14.99 1.40
C GLY A 58 21.29 -13.96 2.48
N PRO A 59 22.55 -13.49 2.50
CA PRO A 59 22.98 -12.42 3.40
C PRO A 59 22.05 -11.21 3.33
N LEU A 60 21.83 -10.54 4.47
CA LEU A 60 21.02 -9.33 4.52
C LEU A 60 21.63 -8.24 3.61
N GLY A 61 20.79 -7.50 2.89
CA GLY A 61 21.24 -6.49 1.93
C GLY A 61 21.46 -7.04 0.51
N THR A 62 21.14 -8.31 0.27
CA THR A 62 21.13 -8.89 -1.09
C THR A 62 19.77 -8.69 -1.76
N LYS A 63 19.71 -8.84 -3.09
CA LYS A 63 18.46 -8.71 -3.87
C LYS A 63 17.34 -9.63 -3.35
N ASP A 64 17.70 -10.85 -2.93
CA ASP A 64 16.77 -11.86 -2.44
C ASP A 64 16.49 -11.74 -0.92
N ASN A 65 17.30 -10.96 -0.21
CA ASN A 65 17.11 -10.64 1.21
C ASN A 65 17.41 -9.17 1.50
N PRO A 66 16.63 -8.23 0.93
CA PRO A 66 16.90 -6.81 1.06
C PRO A 66 16.73 -6.36 2.52
N ARG A 67 17.60 -5.46 2.98
CA ARG A 67 17.53 -4.94 4.34
C ARG A 67 16.28 -4.07 4.51
N PRO A 68 15.42 -4.34 5.50
CA PRO A 68 14.29 -3.45 5.78
C PRO A 68 14.81 -2.10 6.29
N ILE A 69 14.20 -1.03 5.82
CA ILE A 69 14.48 0.33 6.28
C ILE A 69 13.21 0.97 6.88
N PRO A 70 13.35 1.81 7.92
CA PRO A 70 12.21 2.57 8.43
C PRO A 70 11.71 3.52 7.34
N PHE A 71 10.41 3.81 7.39
CA PHE A 71 9.78 4.78 6.50
C PHE A 71 9.34 6.00 7.30
N LYS A 72 9.79 7.18 6.87
CA LYS A 72 9.24 8.45 7.30
C LYS A 72 8.95 9.30 6.08
N GLU A 73 7.79 9.95 6.09
CA GLU A 73 7.36 10.78 4.96
C GLU A 73 8.22 12.04 4.80
N GLU A 74 8.79 12.56 5.88
CA GLU A 74 9.72 13.70 5.88
C GLU A 74 11.03 13.42 5.10
N ASP A 75 11.46 12.15 5.07
CA ASP A 75 12.67 11.71 4.36
C ASP A 75 12.43 11.55 2.85
N LEU A 76 11.17 11.64 2.37
CA LEU A 76 10.85 11.58 0.95
C LEU A 76 11.18 12.89 0.26
N LYS A 77 11.80 12.76 -0.92
CA LYS A 77 12.12 13.86 -1.82
C LYS A 77 11.70 13.54 -3.24
N VAL A 78 10.97 14.45 -3.86
CA VAL A 78 10.72 14.42 -5.31
C VAL A 78 11.92 15.07 -5.99
N ARG A 79 12.53 14.36 -6.94
CA ARG A 79 13.62 14.88 -7.77
C ARG A 79 13.12 14.88 -9.20
N MET A 80 13.03 16.05 -9.82
CA MET A 80 12.75 16.17 -11.26
C MET A 80 13.89 16.92 -11.91
N SER A 81 14.41 16.38 -13.00
CA SER A 81 15.51 16.90 -13.79
C SER A 81 14.97 17.58 -15.04
N LYS A 82 15.48 18.79 -15.31
CA LYS A 82 15.16 19.51 -16.55
C LYS A 82 15.82 18.89 -17.79
N ASP A 83 16.95 18.21 -17.58
CA ASP A 83 17.84 17.76 -18.65
C ASP A 83 17.72 16.25 -18.92
N ASN A 84 17.16 15.48 -17.98
CA ASN A 84 16.99 14.05 -18.11
C ASN A 84 15.74 13.55 -17.37
N PRO A 85 14.58 13.40 -18.05
CA PRO A 85 13.35 12.94 -17.42
C PRO A 85 13.45 11.50 -16.88
N TYR A 86 14.43 10.71 -17.33
CA TYR A 86 14.69 9.37 -16.76
C TYR A 86 15.32 9.42 -15.36
N ALA A 87 15.75 10.60 -14.91
CA ALA A 87 16.19 10.84 -13.54
C ALA A 87 15.06 11.29 -12.62
N ASP A 88 13.84 11.46 -13.14
CA ASP A 88 12.70 11.90 -12.34
C ASP A 88 12.23 10.78 -11.44
N ASP A 89 12.32 11.00 -10.13
CA ASP A 89 12.04 9.99 -9.14
C ASP A 89 11.53 10.54 -7.81
N ILE A 90 11.01 9.63 -7.00
CA ILE A 90 10.79 9.85 -5.58
C ILE A 90 11.83 9.02 -4.84
N ALA A 91 12.71 9.71 -4.14
CA ALA A 91 13.78 9.12 -3.36
C ALA A 91 13.53 9.24 -1.86
N LEU A 92 14.08 8.31 -1.09
CA LEU A 92 14.08 8.31 0.36
C LEU A 92 15.53 8.47 0.85
N LEU A 93 15.75 9.27 1.88
CA LEU A 93 17.07 9.35 2.53
C LEU A 93 17.34 8.06 3.32
N VAL A 94 18.41 7.34 2.97
CA VAL A 94 18.85 6.11 3.63
C VAL A 94 20.31 6.28 4.06
N GLY A 95 20.52 6.52 5.35
CA GLY A 95 21.83 6.96 5.84
C GLY A 95 22.11 8.37 5.34
N GLU A 96 23.10 8.53 4.47
CA GLU A 96 23.51 9.83 3.89
C GLU A 96 23.19 9.92 2.38
N GLU A 97 22.52 8.91 1.81
CA GLU A 97 22.24 8.82 0.37
C GLU A 97 20.74 8.83 0.07
N TYR A 98 20.34 9.53 -0.99
CA TYR A 98 18.97 9.47 -1.52
C TYR A 98 18.81 8.32 -2.50
N VAL A 99 18.00 7.34 -2.13
CA VAL A 99 17.74 6.11 -2.89
C VAL A 99 16.37 6.19 -3.57
N GLY A 100 16.31 6.00 -4.88
CA GLY A 100 15.09 6.08 -5.68
C GLY A 100 14.17 4.87 -5.48
N PHE A 101 12.91 5.11 -5.10
CA PHE A 101 11.89 4.07 -4.89
C PHE A 101 10.69 4.19 -5.84
N ALA A 102 10.55 5.30 -6.56
CA ALA A 102 9.56 5.40 -7.62
C ALA A 102 10.11 6.24 -8.76
N ASN A 103 9.91 5.80 -10.00
CA ASN A 103 10.14 6.65 -11.16
C ASN A 103 8.86 7.44 -11.50
N ILE A 104 9.04 8.69 -11.93
CA ILE A 104 7.98 9.59 -12.36
C ILE A 104 8.05 9.70 -13.89
N GLU A 105 6.93 9.48 -14.56
CA GLU A 105 6.77 9.81 -15.98
C GLU A 105 5.70 10.90 -16.09
N ASP A 106 6.08 12.12 -16.50
CA ASP A 106 5.14 13.23 -16.65
C ASP A 106 4.57 13.31 -18.07
N ASP A 107 3.26 13.13 -18.20
CA ASP A 107 2.54 13.36 -19.44
C ASP A 107 1.77 14.67 -19.30
N GLU A 108 2.10 15.67 -20.13
CA GLU A 108 1.50 17.01 -20.03
C GLU A 108 -0.03 17.01 -20.11
N LYS A 109 -0.62 16.01 -20.77
CA LYS A 109 -2.06 15.90 -20.98
C LYS A 109 -2.78 15.22 -19.83
N ASN A 110 -2.20 14.17 -19.26
CA ASN A 110 -2.85 13.28 -18.28
C ASN A 110 -2.29 13.43 -16.87
N GLY A 111 -1.15 14.08 -16.70
CA GLY A 111 -0.42 14.25 -15.45
C GLY A 111 0.65 13.18 -15.20
N PRO A 112 1.32 13.22 -14.03
CA PRO A 112 2.40 12.33 -13.70
C PRO A 112 1.91 10.92 -13.34
N SER A 113 2.60 9.93 -13.89
CA SER A 113 2.46 8.53 -13.51
C SER A 113 3.61 8.10 -12.58
N LEU A 114 3.30 7.26 -11.60
CA LEU A 114 4.29 6.72 -10.66
C LEU A 114 4.46 5.22 -10.83
N ASN A 115 5.70 4.81 -11.09
CA ASN A 115 6.13 3.42 -11.08
C ASN A 115 6.87 3.12 -9.78
N ILE A 116 6.15 2.63 -8.77
CA ILE A 116 6.68 2.43 -7.40
C ILE A 116 7.29 1.03 -7.25
N SER A 117 8.53 0.96 -6.79
CA SER A 117 9.18 -0.23 -6.28
C SER A 117 9.41 -0.11 -4.77
N LYS A 118 9.04 -1.14 -4.00
CA LYS A 118 9.35 -1.17 -2.55
C LYS A 118 10.78 -1.59 -2.25
N THR A 119 11.52 -2.06 -3.24
CA THR A 119 12.91 -2.51 -3.12
C THR A 119 13.78 -1.68 -4.06
N ALA A 120 14.90 -1.19 -3.57
CA ALA A 120 15.85 -0.40 -4.33
C ALA A 120 17.28 -0.79 -3.96
N LYS A 121 18.24 -0.41 -4.81
CA LYS A 121 19.67 -0.63 -4.59
C LYS A 121 20.30 0.71 -4.18
N ILE A 122 21.12 0.70 -3.14
CA ILE A 122 22.00 1.80 -2.77
C ILE A 122 23.21 1.72 -3.68
N GLU A 123 23.50 2.77 -4.45
CA GLU A 123 24.53 2.65 -5.49
C GLU A 123 25.95 2.65 -4.90
N SER A 124 26.19 3.42 -3.83
CA SER A 124 27.50 3.49 -3.18
C SER A 124 27.95 2.16 -2.56
N SER A 125 27.04 1.43 -1.92
CA SER A 125 27.35 0.17 -1.20
C SER A 125 27.01 -1.08 -1.99
N GLY A 126 26.19 -0.96 -3.04
CA GLY A 126 25.63 -2.11 -3.76
C GLY A 126 24.50 -2.84 -3.03
N GLU A 127 24.12 -2.37 -1.84
CA GLU A 127 23.14 -3.02 -0.97
C GLU A 127 21.71 -2.85 -1.46
N PHE A 128 20.89 -3.90 -1.38
CA PHE A 128 19.45 -3.81 -1.61
C PHE A 128 18.70 -3.53 -0.31
N VAL A 129 17.86 -2.50 -0.34
CA VAL A 129 16.99 -2.09 0.77
C VAL A 129 15.53 -2.20 0.38
N LYS A 130 14.66 -2.43 1.36
CA LYS A 130 13.21 -2.51 1.16
C LYS A 130 12.46 -1.66 2.17
N ILE A 131 11.50 -0.88 1.68
CA ILE A 131 10.53 -0.19 2.54
C ILE A 131 9.44 -1.19 2.94
N ASP A 132 9.37 -1.50 4.23
CA ASP A 132 8.38 -2.41 4.80
C ASP A 132 7.39 -1.67 5.70
N ALA A 133 6.70 -0.69 5.11
CA ALA A 133 5.69 0.12 5.79
C ALA A 133 4.36 0.13 5.02
N HIS A 134 3.28 0.31 5.77
CA HIS A 134 1.96 0.62 5.21
C HIS A 134 1.90 2.09 4.78
N GLY A 135 1.02 2.42 3.83
CA GLY A 135 0.80 3.81 3.41
C GLY A 135 1.86 4.44 2.50
N VAL A 136 2.99 3.76 2.23
CA VAL A 136 4.09 4.28 1.38
C VAL A 136 3.61 4.85 0.05
N THR A 137 2.71 4.14 -0.65
CA THR A 137 2.14 4.61 -1.91
C THR A 137 1.36 5.90 -1.76
N GLU A 138 0.56 6.04 -0.70
CA GLU A 138 -0.23 7.24 -0.43
C GLU A 138 0.68 8.43 -0.10
N ALA A 139 1.72 8.21 0.70
CA ALA A 139 2.72 9.22 1.04
C ALA A 139 3.52 9.69 -0.19
N MET A 140 3.95 8.76 -1.05
CA MET A 140 4.64 9.11 -2.31
C MET A 140 3.75 9.94 -3.23
N LEU A 141 2.48 9.57 -3.40
CA LEU A 141 1.52 10.35 -4.19
C LEU A 141 1.29 11.74 -3.58
N ARG A 142 1.14 11.83 -2.26
CA ARG A 142 0.99 13.11 -1.56
C ARG A 142 2.20 14.03 -1.76
N LYS A 143 3.41 13.47 -1.67
CA LYS A 143 4.65 14.22 -1.91
C LYS A 143 4.71 14.74 -3.36
N LEU A 144 4.33 13.92 -4.33
CA LEU A 144 4.26 14.32 -5.74
C LEU A 144 3.23 15.43 -5.98
N ILE A 145 2.03 15.29 -5.42
CA ILE A 145 0.98 16.31 -5.53
C ILE A 145 1.44 17.64 -4.92
N SER A 146 2.07 17.58 -3.74
CA SER A 146 2.62 18.77 -3.06
C SER A 146 3.71 19.42 -3.91
N TYR A 147 4.62 18.63 -4.48
CA TYR A 147 5.64 19.12 -5.39
C TYR A 147 5.04 19.86 -6.60
N TYR A 148 3.99 19.34 -7.23
CA TYR A 148 3.33 20.01 -8.36
C TYR A 148 2.69 21.33 -7.94
N LEU A 149 2.01 21.35 -6.80
CA LEU A 149 1.41 22.57 -6.27
C LEU A 149 2.48 23.64 -6.00
N GLU A 150 3.59 23.26 -5.36
CA GLU A 150 4.69 24.16 -4.99
C GLU A 150 5.47 24.66 -6.21
N THR A 151 5.72 23.81 -7.21
CA THR A 151 6.62 24.14 -8.34
C THR A 151 5.90 24.61 -9.59
N LYS A 152 4.71 24.06 -9.89
CA LYS A 152 3.90 24.42 -11.06
C LYS A 152 2.74 25.35 -10.72
N GLY A 153 2.45 25.57 -9.42
CA GLY A 153 1.36 26.44 -8.96
C GLY A 153 -0.03 25.82 -9.11
N HIS A 154 -0.13 24.56 -9.50
CA HIS A 154 -1.40 23.86 -9.66
C HIS A 154 -1.25 22.36 -9.33
N LEU A 155 -2.36 21.75 -8.94
CA LEU A 155 -2.42 20.30 -8.73
C LEU A 155 -2.31 19.55 -10.07
N PRO A 156 -1.84 18.29 -10.08
CA PRO A 156 -1.90 17.45 -11.28
C PRO A 156 -3.34 17.26 -11.78
N VAL A 157 -3.54 17.38 -13.11
CA VAL A 157 -4.85 17.17 -13.77
C VAL A 157 -5.37 15.74 -13.62
N GLY A 158 -4.45 14.79 -13.49
CA GLY A 158 -4.75 13.39 -13.24
C GLY A 158 -3.54 12.66 -12.66
N LEU A 159 -3.78 11.45 -12.19
CA LEU A 159 -2.78 10.52 -11.66
C LEU A 159 -2.88 9.19 -12.42
N PRO A 160 -2.39 9.15 -13.67
CA PRO A 160 -2.35 7.92 -14.46
C PRO A 160 -1.57 6.82 -13.75
N GLY A 161 -1.89 5.57 -14.05
CA GLY A 161 -1.13 4.44 -13.55
C GLY A 161 -1.52 3.12 -14.18
N LYS A 162 -0.54 2.23 -14.29
CA LYS A 162 -0.75 0.81 -14.58
C LYS A 162 -0.83 0.06 -13.25
N LEU A 163 -1.71 -0.95 -13.18
CA LEU A 163 -1.75 -1.82 -12.01
C LEU A 163 -0.58 -2.79 -12.05
N ALA A 164 0.21 -2.84 -10.98
CA ALA A 164 1.13 -3.95 -10.74
C ALA A 164 0.36 -5.28 -10.69
N ASN A 165 0.99 -6.39 -11.06
CA ASN A 165 0.35 -7.72 -11.17
C ASN A 165 -0.50 -8.11 -9.95
N SER A 166 -0.02 -7.82 -8.73
CA SER A 166 -0.76 -8.08 -7.50
C SER A 166 -2.05 -7.25 -7.39
N ASN A 167 -2.00 -5.97 -7.74
CA ASN A 167 -3.17 -5.10 -7.76
C ASN A 167 -4.11 -5.42 -8.93
N LEU A 168 -3.57 -5.83 -10.08
CA LEU A 168 -4.38 -6.33 -11.19
C LEU A 168 -5.16 -7.57 -10.77
N ARG A 169 -4.53 -8.53 -10.09
CA ARG A 169 -5.22 -9.72 -9.60
C ARG A 169 -6.31 -9.38 -8.58
N ASN A 170 -6.05 -8.42 -7.69
CA ASN A 170 -7.08 -7.90 -6.77
C ASN A 170 -8.22 -7.22 -7.52
N PHE A 171 -7.91 -6.43 -8.56
CA PHE A 171 -8.92 -5.81 -9.42
C PHE A 171 -9.80 -6.87 -10.07
N GLN A 172 -9.21 -7.90 -10.67
CA GLN A 172 -9.94 -8.97 -11.36
C GLN A 172 -10.90 -9.71 -10.41
N LYS A 173 -10.49 -9.94 -9.16
CA LYS A 173 -11.34 -10.52 -8.12
C LYS A 173 -12.53 -9.62 -7.78
N GLU A 174 -12.29 -8.34 -7.52
CA GLU A 174 -13.39 -7.40 -7.21
C GLU A 174 -14.30 -7.17 -8.43
N PHE A 175 -13.74 -7.14 -9.64
CA PHE A 175 -14.49 -7.03 -10.90
C PHE A 175 -15.46 -8.20 -11.07
N ASP A 176 -14.97 -9.44 -10.92
CA ASP A 176 -15.82 -10.62 -11.03
C ASP A 176 -16.88 -10.68 -9.92
N LYS A 177 -16.54 -10.26 -8.70
CA LYS A 177 -17.48 -10.13 -7.58
C LYS A 177 -18.60 -9.13 -7.91
N HIS A 178 -18.27 -7.94 -8.42
CA HIS A 178 -19.26 -6.93 -8.80
C HIS A 178 -20.12 -7.37 -9.99
N ARG A 179 -19.53 -8.08 -10.97
CA ARG A 179 -20.25 -8.71 -12.08
C ARG A 179 -21.28 -9.74 -11.59
N LYS A 180 -20.89 -10.61 -10.66
CA LYS A 180 -21.78 -11.64 -10.09
C LYS A 180 -22.92 -11.02 -9.28
N ASN A 181 -22.63 -9.94 -8.53
CA ASN A 181 -23.61 -9.26 -7.68
C ASN A 181 -24.55 -8.34 -8.45
N ASN A 182 -24.10 -7.76 -9.57
CA ASN A 182 -24.89 -6.87 -10.42
C ASN A 182 -24.88 -7.37 -11.87
N GLN A 183 -25.59 -8.47 -12.13
CA GLN A 183 -25.60 -9.12 -13.45
C GLN A 183 -26.17 -8.25 -14.58
N ASN A 184 -26.99 -7.25 -14.24
CA ASN A 184 -27.57 -6.30 -15.20
C ASN A 184 -26.69 -5.06 -15.42
N GLY A 185 -25.57 -4.93 -14.71
CA GLY A 185 -24.63 -3.82 -14.86
C GLY A 185 -23.84 -3.89 -16.16
N THR A 186 -23.18 -2.79 -16.50
CA THR A 186 -22.21 -2.75 -17.61
C THR A 186 -20.80 -3.13 -17.13
N LYS A 187 -19.91 -3.47 -18.08
CA LYS A 187 -18.49 -3.69 -17.77
C LYS A 187 -17.85 -2.46 -17.12
N ASP A 188 -18.28 -1.26 -17.50
CA ASP A 188 -17.79 -0.02 -16.89
C ASP A 188 -18.24 0.07 -15.42
N ASP A 189 -19.52 -0.20 -15.12
CA ASP A 189 -20.02 -0.18 -13.74
C ASP A 189 -19.22 -1.11 -12.82
N TRP A 190 -18.94 -2.33 -13.29
CA TRP A 190 -18.15 -3.31 -12.52
C TRP A 190 -16.69 -2.87 -12.37
N ALA A 191 -16.09 -2.28 -13.40
CA ALA A 191 -14.73 -1.74 -13.34
C ALA A 191 -14.63 -0.56 -12.36
N GLN A 192 -15.59 0.35 -12.40
CA GLN A 192 -15.69 1.51 -11.52
C GLN A 192 -15.87 1.10 -10.06
N ALA A 193 -16.67 0.07 -9.80
CA ALA A 193 -16.82 -0.49 -8.45
C ALA A 193 -15.53 -1.19 -8.00
N ALA A 194 -14.94 -2.03 -8.85
CA ALA A 194 -13.74 -2.79 -8.53
C ALA A 194 -12.52 -1.89 -8.24
N ILE A 195 -12.30 -0.82 -9.02
CA ILE A 195 -11.16 0.06 -8.79
C ILE A 195 -11.23 0.76 -7.44
N ARG A 196 -12.44 1.13 -7.00
CA ARG A 196 -12.68 1.79 -5.71
C ARG A 196 -12.44 0.86 -4.52
N ASP A 197 -12.54 -0.45 -4.73
CA ASP A 197 -12.36 -1.45 -3.68
C ASP A 197 -10.92 -1.93 -3.50
N ILE A 198 -10.04 -1.71 -4.48
CA ILE A 198 -8.63 -2.06 -4.36
C ILE A 198 -7.76 -0.93 -3.79
N SER A 199 -6.56 -1.30 -3.33
CA SER A 199 -5.60 -0.36 -2.72
C SER A 199 -5.25 0.83 -3.62
N PHE A 200 -5.14 0.60 -4.94
CA PHE A 200 -4.82 1.63 -5.93
C PHE A 200 -5.87 2.75 -5.95
N GLY A 201 -7.15 2.41 -6.09
CA GLY A 201 -8.22 3.40 -6.15
C GLY A 201 -8.49 4.02 -4.78
N LYS A 202 -8.43 3.24 -3.69
CA LYS A 202 -8.57 3.76 -2.32
C LYS A 202 -7.55 4.85 -2.00
N ALA A 203 -6.27 4.64 -2.36
CA ALA A 203 -5.22 5.63 -2.13
C ALA A 203 -5.48 6.94 -2.91
N ARG A 204 -5.84 6.84 -4.19
CA ARG A 204 -6.13 8.01 -5.03
C ARG A 204 -7.39 8.76 -4.59
N HIS A 205 -8.44 8.03 -4.23
CA HIS A 205 -9.68 8.61 -3.74
C HIS A 205 -9.45 9.44 -2.46
N ARG A 206 -8.65 8.94 -1.51
CA ARG A 206 -8.28 9.68 -0.28
C ARG A 206 -7.52 10.97 -0.54
N LEU A 207 -6.82 11.06 -1.68
CA LEU A 207 -6.08 12.24 -2.10
C LEU A 207 -6.91 13.20 -2.98
N GLY A 208 -8.22 12.97 -3.09
CA GLY A 208 -9.12 13.81 -3.90
C GLY A 208 -9.27 13.37 -5.36
N TYR A 209 -8.59 12.30 -5.78
CA TYR A 209 -8.64 11.76 -7.15
C TYR A 209 -9.61 10.59 -7.25
N GLY A 210 -10.91 10.87 -7.11
CA GLY A 210 -11.97 9.88 -7.00
C GLY A 210 -12.71 9.54 -8.29
N ILE A 211 -12.49 10.28 -9.37
CA ILE A 211 -13.09 10.03 -10.68
C ILE A 211 -12.11 9.17 -11.48
N PHE A 212 -12.53 7.98 -11.93
CA PHE A 212 -11.64 7.07 -12.66
C PHE A 212 -12.07 6.95 -14.12
N GLU A 213 -11.12 7.18 -15.03
CA GLU A 213 -11.25 6.79 -16.43
C GLU A 213 -10.53 5.45 -16.58
N ILE A 214 -11.30 4.39 -16.86
CA ILE A 214 -10.81 3.01 -16.91
C ILE A 214 -10.99 2.48 -18.32
N THR A 215 -9.90 1.97 -18.91
CA THR A 215 -9.95 1.27 -20.20
C THR A 215 -9.56 -0.18 -19.99
N PRO A 216 -10.51 -1.10 -19.78
CA PRO A 216 -10.22 -2.53 -19.74
C PRO A 216 -9.86 -3.02 -21.14
N LYS A 217 -8.85 -3.89 -21.22
CA LYS A 217 -8.38 -4.50 -22.46
C LYS A 217 -8.24 -6.01 -22.29
N ASP A 218 -8.32 -6.70 -23.43
CA ASP A 218 -7.93 -8.10 -23.58
C ASP A 218 -8.58 -9.00 -22.49
N PRO A 219 -9.91 -9.23 -22.55
CA PRO A 219 -10.59 -10.07 -21.58
C PRO A 219 -10.05 -11.50 -21.65
N ILE A 220 -9.83 -12.10 -20.49
CA ILE A 220 -9.28 -13.46 -20.35
C ILE A 220 -9.98 -14.22 -19.22
N ASP A 221 -9.86 -15.54 -19.27
CA ASP A 221 -10.18 -16.42 -18.15
C ASP A 221 -8.90 -16.74 -17.38
N VAL A 222 -8.91 -16.55 -16.06
CA VAL A 222 -7.77 -16.82 -15.17
C VAL A 222 -8.26 -17.51 -13.91
N ASP A 223 -7.72 -18.69 -13.63
CA ASP A 223 -8.17 -19.55 -12.53
C ASP A 223 -9.69 -19.81 -12.65
N GLU A 224 -10.47 -19.31 -11.69
CA GLU A 224 -11.94 -19.41 -11.65
C GLU A 224 -12.65 -18.11 -12.14
N LEU A 225 -11.87 -17.08 -12.49
CA LEU A 225 -12.38 -15.78 -12.92
C LEU A 225 -12.61 -15.79 -14.43
N LYS A 226 -13.81 -15.42 -14.86
CA LYS A 226 -14.21 -15.44 -16.27
C LYS A 226 -14.35 -14.04 -16.85
N GLU A 227 -13.87 -13.87 -18.09
CA GLU A 227 -13.95 -12.63 -18.87
C GLU A 227 -13.42 -11.39 -18.12
N VAL A 228 -12.41 -11.56 -17.28
CA VAL A 228 -11.81 -10.45 -16.54
C VAL A 228 -10.76 -9.73 -17.38
N PRO A 229 -10.58 -8.40 -17.23
CA PRO A 229 -9.56 -7.67 -18.00
C PRO A 229 -8.14 -8.17 -17.67
N SER A 230 -7.32 -8.46 -18.68
CA SER A 230 -5.90 -8.79 -18.47
C SER A 230 -5.01 -7.55 -18.36
N LYS A 231 -5.48 -6.40 -18.86
CA LYS A 231 -4.79 -5.12 -18.80
C LYS A 231 -5.77 -3.99 -18.53
N LEU A 232 -5.29 -2.97 -17.81
CA LEU A 232 -6.05 -1.78 -17.47
C LEU A 232 -5.17 -0.55 -17.65
N ASN A 233 -5.69 0.44 -18.35
CA ASN A 233 -5.21 1.80 -18.26
C ASN A 233 -6.17 2.57 -17.37
N ILE A 234 -5.63 3.27 -16.37
CA ILE A 234 -6.42 3.98 -15.38
C ILE A 234 -5.88 5.40 -15.23
N ILE A 235 -6.75 6.39 -15.36
CA ILE A 235 -6.47 7.78 -15.02
C ILE A 235 -7.42 8.16 -13.89
N ALA A 236 -6.86 8.52 -12.73
CA ALA A 236 -7.65 9.08 -11.65
C ALA A 236 -7.62 10.60 -11.75
N LYS A 237 -8.79 11.22 -11.77
CA LYS A 237 -9.01 12.67 -11.89
C LYS A 237 -9.61 13.23 -10.60
N GLN A 238 -9.40 14.53 -10.40
CA GLN A 238 -10.00 15.27 -9.30
C GLN A 238 -11.53 15.25 -9.41
N LYS A 239 -12.20 15.31 -8.25
CA LYS A 239 -13.66 15.41 -8.17
C LYS A 239 -14.15 16.81 -8.53
#